data_AF-A0A933I978-F1
#
_entry.id   AF-A0A933I978-F1
#
_cell.length_a   1.000
_cell.length_b   1.000
_cell.length_c   1.000
_cell.angle_alpha   90.00
_cell.angle_beta   90.00
_cell.angle_gamma   90.00
#
_symmetry.space_group_name_H-M   'P 1'
#
loop_
_entity.id
_entity.type
_entity.pdbx_description
1 polymer ?
#
loop_
_entity_poly.entity_id
_entity_poly.type
_entity_poly.pdbx_seq_one_letter_code
_entity_poly.pdbx_strand_id
1 'polypeptide(L)'
;MPEVKKPLSELKFLTDGETIFVITKDQRVIINTLKSGQLVFSIALGEIVEDLKGEVVALQKRKKYSVTVKGKKYDVVLHPDTEDSGYWIECPSLPGCASQGDTIEEALGMIKDSIA
;
A
#
# COMPACT_ATOMS: atom_id res chain seq x y z
N MET A 1 -3.29 -31.48 -3.15
CA MET A 1 -3.57 -31.00 -1.77
C MET A 1 -4.82 -30.14 -1.85
N PRO A 2 -5.88 -30.38 -1.07
CA PRO A 2 -7.07 -29.53 -1.09
C PRO A 2 -6.69 -28.10 -0.71
N GLU A 3 -7.23 -27.12 -1.43
CA GLU A 3 -6.99 -25.70 -1.18
C GLU A 3 -7.62 -25.28 0.14
N VAL A 4 -6.81 -25.22 1.20
CA VAL A 4 -7.25 -24.68 2.49
C VAL A 4 -7.21 -23.16 2.38
N LYS A 5 -8.36 -22.48 2.52
CA LYS A 5 -8.48 -21.02 2.37
C LYS A 5 -7.55 -20.20 3.28
N LYS A 6 -7.12 -20.75 4.43
CA LYS A 6 -6.19 -20.12 5.37
C LYS A 6 -5.32 -21.18 6.06
N PRO A 7 -4.28 -21.69 5.39
CA PRO A 7 -3.51 -22.84 5.88
C PRO A 7 -2.75 -22.51 7.17
N LEU A 8 -2.31 -21.25 7.35
CA LEU A 8 -1.53 -20.82 8.52
C LEU A 8 -2.37 -20.60 9.79
N SER A 9 -3.67 -20.28 9.67
CA SER A 9 -4.52 -20.04 10.85
C SER A 9 -4.91 -21.31 11.60
N GLU A 10 -4.74 -22.48 10.98
CA GLU A 10 -4.99 -23.78 11.61
C GLU A 10 -3.75 -24.34 12.32
N LEU A 11 -2.57 -23.75 12.09
CA LEU A 11 -1.32 -24.24 12.67
C LEU A 11 -1.16 -23.69 14.10
N LYS A 12 -0.98 -24.61 15.05
CA LYS A 12 -0.64 -24.28 16.43
C LYS A 12 0.85 -24.54 16.63
N PHE A 13 1.57 -23.53 17.06
CA PHE A 13 3.00 -23.63 17.32
C PHE A 13 3.28 -23.76 18.81
N LEU A 14 4.33 -24.50 19.14
CA LEU A 14 4.93 -24.60 20.47
C LEU A 14 6.43 -24.41 20.32
N THR A 15 7.07 -23.82 21.33
CA THR A 15 8.53 -23.71 21.39
C THR A 15 9.02 -24.00 22.79
N ASP A 16 10.23 -24.56 22.87
CA ASP A 16 11.03 -24.74 24.10
C ASP A 16 12.12 -23.67 24.25
N GLY A 17 12.19 -22.70 23.33
CA GLY A 17 13.25 -21.68 23.27
C GLY A 17 14.42 -22.04 22.35
N GLU A 18 14.53 -23.28 21.89
CA GLU A 18 15.56 -23.71 20.93
C GLU A 18 14.96 -24.13 19.58
N THR A 19 13.76 -24.74 19.61
CA THR A 19 13.07 -25.29 18.44
C THR A 19 11.63 -24.76 18.35
N ILE A 20 11.11 -24.70 17.11
CA ILE A 20 9.69 -24.49 16.85
C ILE A 20 9.05 -25.83 16.44
N PHE A 21 7.89 -26.12 17.03
CA PHE A 21 7.11 -27.30 16.76
C PHE A 21 5.73 -26.93 16.24
N VAL A 22 5.22 -27.67 15.28
CA VAL A 22 3.81 -27.63 14.88
C VAL A 22 3.05 -28.75 15.59
N ILE A 23 2.00 -28.36 16.32
CA ILE A 23 1.01 -29.27 16.87
C ILE A 23 0.05 -29.66 15.75
N THR A 24 -0.04 -30.95 15.47
CA THR A 24 -0.92 -31.47 14.41
C THR A 24 -2.36 -31.68 14.93
N LYS A 25 -3.27 -32.11 14.05
CA LYS A 25 -4.63 -32.50 14.44
C LYS A 25 -4.64 -33.77 15.32
N ASP A 26 -3.60 -34.61 15.21
CA ASP A 26 -3.37 -35.72 16.14
C ASP A 26 -2.54 -35.22 17.34
N GLN A 27 -3.15 -35.26 18.53
CA GLN A 27 -2.53 -34.77 19.76
C GLN A 27 -1.31 -35.57 20.22
N ARG A 28 -1.02 -36.72 19.61
CA ARG A 28 0.16 -37.53 19.89
C ARG A 28 1.34 -37.21 18.97
N VAL A 29 1.13 -36.36 17.96
CA VAL A 29 2.12 -36.06 16.93
C VAL A 29 2.44 -34.56 16.93
N ILE A 30 3.71 -34.26 17.17
CA ILE A 30 4.30 -32.92 16.97
C ILE A 30 5.39 -33.01 15.91
N ILE A 31 5.49 -31.98 15.07
CA ILE A 31 6.49 -31.90 13.99
C ILE A 31 7.49 -30.82 14.36
N ASN A 32 8.78 -31.17 14.44
CA ASN A 32 9.87 -30.21 14.57
C ASN A 32 10.06 -29.51 13.21
N THR A 33 9.83 -28.19 13.17
CA THR A 33 9.85 -27.41 11.94
C THR A 33 11.25 -26.97 11.51
N LEU A 34 12.27 -27.23 12.32
CA LEU A 34 13.67 -26.87 12.05
C LEU A 34 14.53 -28.10 11.68
N LYS A 35 13.97 -29.30 11.73
CA LYS A 35 14.65 -30.52 11.29
C LYS A 35 14.91 -30.50 9.77
N SER A 36 15.98 -31.18 9.36
CA SER A 36 16.36 -31.35 7.96
C SER A 36 16.67 -30.05 7.20
N GLY A 37 17.14 -29.01 7.90
CA GLY A 37 17.59 -27.76 7.29
C GLY A 37 16.48 -26.75 6.99
N GLN A 38 15.28 -26.95 7.56
CA GLN A 38 14.19 -25.98 7.45
C GLN A 38 14.42 -24.77 8.39
N LEU A 39 14.05 -23.58 7.92
CA LEU A 39 14.18 -22.32 8.67
C LEU A 39 12.78 -21.76 8.95
N VAL A 40 12.56 -21.31 10.19
CA VAL A 40 11.41 -20.49 10.56
C VAL A 40 11.92 -19.14 11.02
N PHE A 41 11.42 -18.07 10.42
CA PHE A 41 11.69 -16.70 10.85
C PHE A 41 10.38 -16.05 11.28
N SER A 42 10.40 -15.38 12.44
CA SER A 42 9.29 -14.55 12.91
C SER A 42 9.55 -13.11 12.51
N ILE A 43 8.60 -12.50 11.79
CA ILE A 43 8.64 -11.07 11.50
C ILE A 43 7.63 -10.38 12.40
N ALA A 44 8.09 -9.41 13.19
CA ALA A 44 7.21 -8.50 13.90
C ALA A 44 6.54 -7.56 12.87
N LEU A 45 5.28 -7.86 12.51
CA LEU A 45 4.55 -7.05 11.53
C LEU A 45 4.19 -5.66 12.07
N GLY A 46 4.18 -5.45 13.39
CA GLY A 46 3.81 -4.17 13.99
C GLY A 46 4.72 -3.03 13.56
N GLU A 47 6.03 -3.22 13.72
CA GLU A 47 7.06 -2.23 13.35
C GLU A 47 7.02 -1.94 11.85
N ILE A 48 6.94 -2.98 11.01
CA ILE A 48 6.85 -2.84 9.55
C ILE A 48 5.60 -2.04 9.15
N VAL A 49 4.45 -2.32 9.76
CA VAL A 49 3.21 -1.61 9.46
C VAL A 49 3.27 -0.16 9.90
N GLU A 50 3.92 0.14 11.03
CA GLU A 50 4.08 1.50 11.54
C GLU A 50 5.01 2.33 10.66
N ASP A 51 6.16 1.78 10.27
CA ASP A 51 7.12 2.41 9.37
C ASP A 51 6.49 2.68 7.99
N LEU A 52 5.79 1.69 7.43
CA LEU A 52 5.10 1.84 6.15
C LEU A 52 3.99 2.90 6.22
N LYS A 53 3.25 3.00 7.33
CA LYS A 53 2.25 4.07 7.50
C LYS A 53 2.90 5.45 7.47
N GLY A 54 4.06 5.63 8.12
CA GLY A 54 4.80 6.89 8.10
C GLY A 54 5.27 7.31 6.70
N GLU A 55 5.82 6.37 5.94
CA GLU A 55 6.29 6.61 4.57
C GLU A 55 5.15 6.90 3.60
N VAL A 56 4.03 6.17 3.70
CA VAL A 56 2.84 6.39 2.86
C VAL A 56 2.25 7.79 3.09
N VAL A 57 2.22 8.28 4.33
CA VAL A 57 1.78 9.65 4.64
C VAL A 57 2.68 10.71 3.98
N ALA A 58 3.99 10.46 3.88
CA ALA A 58 4.89 11.37 3.18
C ALA A 58 4.66 11.37 1.66
N LEU A 59 4.32 10.23 1.06
CA LEU A 59 3.97 10.10 -0.36
C LEU A 59 2.61 10.71 -0.71
N GLN A 60 1.66 10.70 0.24
CA GLN A 60 0.34 11.33 0.09
C GLN A 60 0.37 12.86 0.16
N LYS A 61 1.52 13.49 0.42
CA LYS A 61 1.64 14.95 0.37
C LYS A 61 1.36 15.44 -1.05
N ARG A 62 0.19 16.06 -1.21
CA ARG A 62 -0.27 16.84 -2.38
C ARG A 62 0.90 17.42 -3.17
N LYS A 63 1.13 16.89 -4.37
CA LYS A 63 2.19 17.40 -5.25
C LYS A 63 1.71 18.66 -5.94
N LYS A 64 2.43 19.76 -5.75
CA LYS A 64 2.17 21.03 -6.44
C LYS A 64 2.85 21.01 -7.81
N TYR A 65 2.08 21.30 -8.85
CA TYR A 65 2.57 21.50 -10.19
C TYR A 65 2.22 22.92 -10.65
N SER A 66 2.83 23.33 -11.75
CA SER A 66 2.51 24.61 -12.38
C SER A 66 2.32 24.40 -13.88
N VAL A 67 1.21 24.90 -14.40
CA VAL A 67 0.81 24.75 -15.81
C VAL A 67 0.66 26.11 -16.46
N THR A 68 1.02 26.21 -17.74
CA THR A 68 0.88 27.45 -18.50
C THR A 68 -0.26 27.29 -19.51
N VAL A 69 -1.26 28.15 -19.44
CA VAL A 69 -2.42 28.17 -20.34
C VAL A 69 -2.59 29.59 -20.89
N LYS A 70 -2.63 29.73 -22.22
CA LYS A 70 -2.73 31.04 -22.92
C LYS A 70 -1.73 32.10 -22.42
N GLY A 71 -0.51 31.67 -22.07
CA GLY A 71 0.56 32.55 -21.57
C GLY A 71 0.47 32.94 -20.09
N LYS A 72 -0.54 32.45 -19.34
CA LYS A 72 -0.65 32.62 -17.89
C LYS A 72 -0.27 31.35 -17.16
N LYS A 73 0.43 31.48 -16.04
CA LYS A 73 0.88 30.38 -15.19
C LYS A 73 -0.11 30.16 -14.05
N TYR A 74 -0.53 28.93 -13.85
CA TYR A 74 -1.45 28.51 -12.79
C TYR A 74 -0.80 27.43 -11.94
N ASP A 75 -0.85 27.61 -10.64
CA ASP A 75 -0.45 26.56 -9.70
C ASP A 75 -1.63 25.61 -9.50
N VAL A 76 -1.35 24.32 -9.61
CA VAL A 76 -2.33 23.24 -9.49
C VAL A 76 -1.85 22.21 -8.48
N VAL A 77 -2.79 21.55 -7.82
CA VAL A 77 -2.52 20.61 -6.73
C VAL A 77 -3.04 19.25 -7.13
N LEU A 78 -2.14 18.28 -7.24
CA LEU A 78 -2.45 16.89 -7.56
C LEU A 78 -2.65 16.10 -6.27
N HIS A 79 -3.70 15.29 -6.25
CA HIS A 79 -4.06 14.42 -5.14
C HIS A 79 -4.18 12.99 -5.69
N PRO A 80 -3.50 12.02 -5.09
CA PRO A 80 -3.76 10.62 -5.39
C PRO A 80 -5.17 10.27 -4.90
N ASP A 81 -5.94 9.60 -5.74
CA ASP A 81 -7.18 8.98 -5.31
C ASP A 81 -6.82 7.74 -4.48
N THR A 82 -7.38 7.67 -3.27
CA THR A 82 -7.10 6.58 -2.32
C THR A 82 -8.14 5.47 -2.41
N GLU A 83 -9.26 5.70 -3.09
CA GLU A 83 -10.34 4.74 -3.26
C GLU A 83 -10.25 4.06 -4.64
N ASP A 84 -9.98 4.84 -5.68
CA ASP A 84 -9.75 4.34 -7.04
C ASP A 84 -8.28 4.54 -7.45
N SER A 85 -7.73 3.65 -8.29
CA SER A 85 -6.35 3.78 -8.79
C SER A 85 -6.25 4.92 -9.80
N GLY A 86 -6.14 6.17 -9.33
CA GLY A 86 -6.07 7.36 -10.18
C GLY A 86 -5.63 8.62 -9.45
N TYR A 87 -5.79 9.76 -10.11
CA TYR A 87 -5.42 11.08 -9.60
C TYR A 87 -6.50 12.11 -9.91
N TRP A 88 -6.76 12.99 -8.97
CA TRP A 88 -7.50 14.22 -9.23
C TRP A 88 -6.63 15.44 -9.00
N ILE A 89 -6.93 16.52 -9.71
CA ILE A 89 -6.15 17.74 -9.71
C ILE A 89 -7.08 18.94 -9.66
N GLU A 90 -6.68 19.97 -8.92
CA GLU A 90 -7.44 21.21 -8.80
C GLU A 90 -6.55 22.44 -8.99
N CYS A 91 -7.16 23.55 -9.41
CA CYS A 91 -6.52 24.85 -9.46
C CYS A 91 -7.02 25.72 -8.30
N PRO A 92 -6.25 25.93 -7.21
CA PRO A 92 -6.70 26.73 -6.06
C PRO A 92 -7.06 28.18 -6.41
N SER A 93 -6.49 28.72 -7.48
CA SER A 93 -6.80 30.08 -7.97
C SER A 93 -8.12 30.18 -8.73
N LEU A 94 -8.71 29.05 -9.13
CA LEU A 94 -9.98 28.95 -9.85
C LEU A 94 -10.90 27.95 -9.12
N PRO A 95 -11.60 28.37 -8.05
CA PRO A 95 -12.44 27.48 -7.25
C PRO A 95 -13.46 26.72 -8.11
N GLY A 96 -13.53 25.39 -7.91
CA GLY A 96 -14.41 24.51 -8.70
C GLY A 96 -13.79 24.01 -10.01
N CYS A 97 -12.61 24.49 -10.40
CA CYS A 97 -11.86 23.92 -11.52
C CYS A 97 -11.02 22.73 -11.04
N ALA A 98 -11.53 21.53 -11.31
CA ALA A 98 -10.88 20.26 -11.03
C ALA A 98 -11.03 19.29 -12.20
N SER A 99 -10.12 18.32 -12.28
CA SER A 99 -10.12 17.27 -13.30
C SER A 99 -9.54 15.97 -12.71
N GLN A 100 -9.73 14.85 -13.41
CA GLN A 100 -9.25 13.53 -13.00
C GLN A 100 -8.52 12.86 -14.17
N GLY A 101 -7.61 11.95 -13.86
CA GLY A 101 -6.95 11.06 -14.82
C GLY A 101 -6.37 9.83 -14.13
N ASP A 102 -6.15 8.76 -14.88
CA ASP A 102 -5.56 7.52 -14.38
C ASP A 102 -4.05 7.71 -14.12
N THR A 103 -3.44 8.66 -14.83
CA THR A 103 -2.03 9.04 -14.70
C THR A 103 -1.86 10.51 -14.34
N ILE A 104 -0.69 10.86 -13.82
CA ILE A 104 -0.35 12.25 -13.46
C ILE A 104 -0.38 13.14 -14.72
N GLU A 105 0.18 12.65 -15.82
CA GLU A 105 0.26 13.33 -17.10
C GLU A 105 -1.13 13.62 -17.67
N GLU A 106 -2.03 12.64 -17.58
CA GLU A 106 -3.42 12.79 -18.01
C GLU A 106 -4.16 13.84 -17.19
N ALA A 107 -4.09 13.76 -15.85
CA ALA A 107 -4.71 14.74 -14.97
C ALA A 107 -4.20 16.17 -15.27
N LEU A 108 -2.88 16.33 -15.49
CA LEU A 108 -2.26 17.60 -15.88
C LEU A 108 -2.68 18.09 -17.27
N GLY A 109 -3.00 17.17 -18.19
CA GLY A 109 -3.56 17.50 -19.50
C GLY A 109 -4.99 18.02 -19.35
N MET A 110 -5.85 17.25 -18.68
CA MET A 110 -7.26 17.58 -18.49
C MET A 110 -7.46 18.92 -17.79
N ILE A 111 -6.66 19.25 -16.76
CA ILE A 111 -6.79 20.54 -16.07
C ILE A 111 -6.37 21.72 -16.95
N LYS A 112 -5.40 21.55 -17.87
CA LYS A 112 -5.02 22.60 -18.81
C LYS A 112 -6.16 22.89 -19.78
N ASP A 113 -6.83 21.84 -20.25
CA ASP A 113 -7.99 21.95 -21.13
C ASP A 113 -9.18 22.58 -20.40
N SER A 114 -9.36 22.28 -19.11
CA SER A 114 -10.40 22.87 -18.26
C SER A 114 -10.18 24.37 -17.96
N ILE A 115 -8.92 24.81 -17.89
CA ILE A 115 -8.54 26.23 -17.67
C ILE A 115 -8.59 27.05 -18.98
N ALA A 116 -8.44 26.41 -20.14
CA ALA A 116 -8.30 27.07 -21.45
C ALA A 116 -9.59 27.74 -21.91
#